data_AF-A0A2V5RH31-F1
#
_entry.id   AF-A0A2V5RH31-F1
#
_cell.length_a   1.000
_cell.length_b   1.000
_cell.length_c   1.000
_cell.angle_alpha   90.00
_cell.angle_beta   90.00
_cell.angle_gamma   90.00
#
_symmetry.space_group_name_H-M   'P 1'
#
loop_
_entity.id
_entity.type
_entity.pdbx_description
1 polymer ?
#
loop_
_entity_poly.entity_id
_entity_poly.type
_entity_poly.pdbx_seq_one_letter_code
_entity_poly.pdbx_strand_id
1 'polypeptide(L)'
;MRILAAVLLVLTAAALVFLAVSPPAVAQPTAHRQPLTPKFSKAVAFDVSPALRSLPLGKKHVADPSKLLEIRPEGGPRARSRGYKSGDGALQLLKPAAPTIPAPLLTFEGLSNEDNFNIFGFRVNPPDPNGEVGPNHFVEMINLVFAVYDKAGNLLAGPIDTGSLWTDFAIPDCTDPSGDPVVLYDQFMDRWLLSQFTTSGLNDPTKPFWNCVAVSTSGDPTGTYYRYAFETTSDGIFYFPDYPKYGNWTDSYVLTTREFGPTIEYGIGVYALEKNKMVNGDPNARSVKFFIDGNDPDLLPLVGDGLLPADPDGKQKPKTDTAIPIIGTQDDDASYGATFDALNIWDLFIKWRSTPIASLGLNTQLHTASFDSIFPCTPTSRDCLPQPGIVNTAQYLDILSYRQRPTFRLAYRNFKSYESLVTNQSVEATPGVTHS
;
A
#
# COMPACT_ATOMS: atom_id res chain seq x y z
N MET A 1 -25.55 -60.42 -2.61
CA MET A 1 -25.58 -59.15 -3.38
C MET A 1 -26.45 -58.05 -2.75
N ARG A 2 -26.62 -58.03 -1.41
CA ARG A 2 -27.30 -56.94 -0.67
C ARG A 2 -26.51 -56.44 0.56
N ILE A 3 -25.29 -56.98 0.78
CA ILE A 3 -24.41 -56.59 1.90
C ILE A 3 -23.27 -55.67 1.41
N LEU A 4 -22.90 -55.71 0.11
CA LEU A 4 -21.91 -54.79 -0.46
C LEU A 4 -22.43 -53.35 -0.65
N ALA A 5 -23.75 -53.16 -0.79
CA ALA A 5 -24.34 -51.83 -0.99
C ALA A 5 -24.46 -51.01 0.32
N ALA A 6 -24.47 -51.67 1.48
CA ALA A 6 -24.57 -51.00 2.78
C ALA A 6 -23.21 -50.46 3.27
N VAL A 7 -22.10 -51.12 2.91
CA VAL A 7 -20.75 -50.70 3.30
C VAL A 7 -20.27 -49.50 2.46
N LEU A 8 -20.72 -49.39 1.20
CA LEU A 8 -20.37 -48.26 0.34
C LEU A 8 -21.09 -46.96 0.73
N LEU A 9 -22.31 -47.04 1.27
CA LEU A 9 -23.07 -45.85 1.69
C LEU A 9 -22.57 -45.23 2.99
N VAL A 10 -21.98 -46.03 3.89
CA VAL A 10 -21.40 -45.55 5.16
C VAL A 10 -20.02 -44.93 4.96
N LEU A 11 -19.25 -45.40 3.96
CA LEU A 11 -17.95 -44.80 3.60
C LEU A 11 -18.08 -43.52 2.78
N THR A 12 -19.18 -43.32 2.03
CA THR A 12 -19.44 -42.03 1.34
C THR A 12 -20.02 -40.94 2.24
N ALA A 13 -20.61 -41.30 3.39
CA ALA A 13 -21.09 -40.32 4.38
C ALA A 13 -20.00 -39.83 5.34
N ALA A 14 -18.90 -40.59 5.52
CA ALA A 14 -17.77 -40.22 6.37
C ALA A 14 -16.72 -39.32 5.67
N ALA A 15 -16.83 -39.12 4.35
CA ALA A 15 -15.87 -38.34 3.56
C ALA A 15 -16.28 -36.88 3.29
N LEU A 16 -17.38 -36.39 3.90
CA LEU A 16 -17.96 -35.07 3.63
C LEU A 16 -17.90 -34.08 4.81
N VAL A 17 -17.12 -34.37 5.86
CA VAL A 17 -16.92 -33.43 6.99
C VAL A 17 -15.44 -33.35 7.36
N PHE A 18 -14.62 -32.86 6.44
CA PHE A 18 -13.36 -32.18 6.77
C PHE A 18 -13.30 -30.88 5.97
N LEU A 19 -14.28 -30.00 6.23
CA LEU A 19 -13.98 -28.58 6.12
C LEU A 19 -12.96 -28.33 7.22
N ALA A 20 -11.72 -27.99 6.83
CA ALA A 20 -10.75 -27.41 7.73
C ALA A 20 -11.33 -26.09 8.25
N VAL A 21 -12.11 -26.18 9.32
CA VAL A 21 -12.52 -25.04 10.10
C VAL A 21 -11.28 -24.66 10.89
N SER A 22 -10.47 -23.74 10.33
CA SER A 22 -9.46 -23.06 11.12
C SER A 22 -10.17 -22.51 12.37
N PRO A 23 -9.68 -22.79 13.59
CA PRO A 23 -10.28 -22.22 14.78
C PRO A 23 -10.31 -20.69 14.63
N PRO A 24 -11.38 -20.02 15.07
CA PRO A 24 -11.43 -18.56 15.04
C PRO A 24 -10.20 -18.02 15.79
N ALA A 25 -9.48 -17.09 15.16
CA ALA A 25 -8.34 -16.43 15.78
C ALA A 25 -8.77 -15.88 17.14
N VAL A 26 -8.10 -16.34 18.21
CA VAL A 26 -8.40 -15.89 19.57
C VAL A 26 -7.72 -14.54 19.75
N ALA A 27 -8.54 -13.48 19.84
CA ALA A 27 -8.09 -12.13 20.11
C ALA A 27 -7.59 -12.00 21.56
N GLN A 28 -6.35 -11.54 21.75
CA GLN A 28 -5.81 -11.21 23.07
C GLN A 28 -5.85 -9.69 23.31
N PRO A 29 -6.44 -9.19 24.42
CA PRO A 29 -6.36 -7.78 24.79
C PRO A 29 -4.95 -7.43 25.30
N THR A 30 -4.30 -6.46 24.70
CA THR A 30 -2.95 -6.00 25.10
C THR A 30 -3.01 -4.59 25.69
N ALA A 31 -2.36 -4.38 26.83
CA ALA A 31 -2.23 -3.08 27.47
C ALA A 31 -0.91 -2.40 27.06
N HIS A 32 -0.94 -1.44 26.13
CA HIS A 32 0.20 -0.53 25.91
C HIS A 32 0.24 0.58 26.96
N ARG A 33 1.45 0.88 27.47
CA ARG A 33 1.69 1.76 28.63
C ARG A 33 2.02 3.22 28.31
N GLN A 34 2.15 3.63 27.05
CA GLN A 34 2.22 5.03 26.63
C GLN A 34 1.47 5.22 25.31
N PRO A 35 0.48 6.12 25.21
CA PRO A 35 -0.21 6.40 23.96
C PRO A 35 0.69 7.18 22.99
N LEU A 36 0.67 6.81 21.71
CA LEU A 36 1.34 7.56 20.65
C LEU A 36 0.77 8.99 20.58
N THR A 37 1.66 9.97 20.44
CA THR A 37 1.28 11.39 20.47
C THR A 37 0.92 11.89 19.06
N PRO A 38 -0.31 12.40 18.83
CA PRO A 38 -0.68 12.98 17.55
C PRO A 38 0.02 14.32 17.31
N LYS A 39 0.56 14.52 16.11
CA LYS A 39 1.10 15.82 15.64
C LYS A 39 0.22 16.34 14.52
N PHE A 40 -0.48 17.45 14.75
CA PHE A 40 -1.33 18.08 13.75
C PHE A 40 -0.57 19.16 12.98
N SER A 41 -0.77 19.21 11.67
CA SER A 41 -0.27 20.28 10.80
C SER A 41 -1.32 20.65 9.75
N LYS A 42 -1.04 21.69 8.96
CA LYS A 42 -1.83 22.08 7.78
C LYS A 42 -1.07 21.67 6.53
N ALA A 43 -1.78 21.57 5.40
CA ALA A 43 -1.12 21.60 4.11
C ALA A 43 -0.25 22.85 3.99
N VAL A 44 0.98 22.69 3.51
CA VAL A 44 1.93 23.82 3.38
C VAL A 44 1.67 24.63 2.11
N ALA A 45 1.04 24.00 1.12
CA ALA A 45 0.71 24.59 -0.15
C ALA A 45 -0.62 24.03 -0.65
N PHE A 46 -1.36 24.89 -1.36
CA PHE A 46 -2.61 24.54 -2.02
C PHE A 46 -2.80 25.39 -3.27
N ASP A 47 -3.29 24.78 -4.34
CA ASP A 47 -3.91 25.46 -5.47
C ASP A 47 -4.84 24.52 -6.26
N VAL A 48 -5.30 25.00 -7.43
CA VAL A 48 -6.06 24.21 -8.39
C VAL A 48 -5.22 24.05 -9.65
N SER A 49 -5.02 22.80 -10.09
CA SER A 49 -4.30 22.51 -11.33
C SER A 49 -5.08 22.98 -12.57
N PRO A 50 -4.40 23.17 -13.71
CA PRO A 50 -5.05 23.09 -15.02
C PRO A 50 -5.75 21.74 -15.19
N ALA A 51 -6.68 21.65 -16.15
CA ALA A 51 -7.32 20.38 -16.43
C ALA A 51 -6.27 19.37 -16.95
N LEU A 52 -6.30 18.13 -16.48
CA LEU A 52 -5.35 17.10 -16.87
C LEU A 52 -5.29 16.94 -18.39
N ARG A 53 -6.44 16.95 -19.07
CA ARG A 53 -6.54 16.92 -20.55
C ARG A 53 -5.84 18.07 -21.28
N SER A 54 -5.47 19.14 -20.57
CA SER A 54 -4.73 20.28 -21.12
C SER A 54 -3.23 20.25 -20.83
N LEU A 55 -2.78 19.32 -19.98
CA LEU A 55 -1.36 19.13 -19.72
C LEU A 55 -0.67 18.54 -20.97
N PRO A 56 0.58 18.94 -21.25
CA PRO A 56 1.32 18.34 -22.34
C PRO A 56 1.49 16.84 -22.09
N LEU A 57 1.29 16.02 -23.12
CA LEU A 57 1.74 14.63 -23.11
C LEU A 57 3.26 14.62 -22.85
N GLY A 58 3.74 13.64 -22.06
CA GLY A 58 5.05 13.69 -21.39
C GLY A 58 6.18 14.30 -22.24
N LYS A 59 6.88 15.30 -21.69
CA LYS A 59 8.07 15.87 -22.33
C LYS A 59 9.18 14.83 -22.32
N LYS A 60 9.76 14.51 -23.48
CA LYS A 60 10.97 13.68 -23.54
C LYS A 60 12.08 14.31 -22.71
N HIS A 61 12.49 13.66 -21.64
CA HIS A 61 13.70 13.99 -20.91
C HIS A 61 14.85 13.26 -21.60
N VAL A 62 15.95 13.98 -21.82
CA VAL A 62 17.17 13.37 -22.39
C VAL A 62 17.97 12.77 -21.25
N ALA A 63 17.87 11.46 -21.06
CA ALA A 63 18.74 10.70 -20.17
C ALA A 63 19.57 9.68 -20.97
N ASP A 64 20.54 9.08 -20.28
CA ASP A 64 21.38 8.01 -20.83
C ASP A 64 20.59 6.68 -20.89
N PRO A 65 20.30 6.16 -22.10
CA PRO A 65 19.47 4.97 -22.30
C PRO A 65 20.09 3.66 -21.79
N SER A 66 21.36 3.68 -21.39
CA SER A 66 22.03 2.52 -20.80
C SER A 66 21.81 2.37 -19.29
N LYS A 67 21.17 3.35 -18.63
CA LYS A 67 20.96 3.33 -17.18
C LYS A 67 19.57 2.81 -16.82
N LEU A 68 19.53 1.72 -16.06
CA LEU A 68 18.41 1.44 -15.17
C LEU A 68 18.61 2.31 -13.93
N LEU A 69 17.67 3.22 -13.67
CA LEU A 69 17.67 3.99 -12.43
C LEU A 69 16.85 3.22 -11.40
N GLU A 70 17.56 2.67 -10.42
CA GLU A 70 16.95 2.35 -9.14
C GLU A 70 16.69 3.71 -8.45
N ILE A 71 15.44 4.15 -8.43
CA ILE A 71 15.07 5.46 -7.89
C ILE A 71 15.32 5.53 -6.37
N ARG A 72 15.50 4.38 -5.72
CA ARG A 72 15.79 4.28 -4.28
C ARG A 72 16.78 3.14 -3.97
N PRO A 73 17.97 3.43 -3.43
CA PRO A 73 18.66 2.44 -2.60
C PRO A 73 17.74 2.11 -1.42
N GLU A 74 17.49 0.83 -1.14
CA GLU A 74 16.71 0.45 0.03
C GLU A 74 17.38 0.97 1.32
N GLY A 75 16.65 1.81 2.05
CA GLY A 75 17.03 2.30 3.38
C GLY A 75 16.60 1.35 4.51
N GLY A 76 17.15 1.59 5.70
CA GLY A 76 16.78 0.86 6.91
C GLY A 76 17.48 -0.50 7.10
N PRO A 77 17.22 -1.19 8.22
CA PRO A 77 17.80 -2.49 8.49
C PRO A 77 17.42 -3.50 7.41
N ARG A 78 18.41 -4.26 6.91
CA ARG A 78 18.13 -5.42 6.07
C ARG A 78 17.53 -6.51 6.93
N ALA A 79 16.33 -6.97 6.58
CA ALA A 79 15.75 -8.14 7.19
C ALA A 79 16.70 -9.34 7.00
N ARG A 80 16.85 -10.13 8.06
CA ARG A 80 17.65 -11.36 8.04
C ARG A 80 16.71 -12.50 8.40
N SER A 81 16.59 -13.48 7.51
CA SER A 81 15.91 -14.73 7.83
C SER A 81 16.59 -15.38 9.03
N ARG A 82 15.78 -15.89 9.97
CA ARG A 82 16.26 -16.71 11.10
C ARG A 82 16.23 -18.21 10.78
N GLY A 83 16.01 -18.54 9.51
CA GLY A 83 15.85 -19.90 9.00
C GLY A 83 14.43 -20.39 9.16
N TYR A 84 13.95 -21.14 8.17
CA TYR A 84 12.61 -21.71 8.15
C TYR A 84 12.35 -22.62 9.36
N LYS A 85 11.47 -22.19 10.28
CA LYS A 85 11.15 -22.98 11.48
C LYS A 85 9.96 -23.92 11.26
N SER A 86 8.97 -23.55 10.44
CA SER A 86 7.81 -24.42 10.19
C SER A 86 7.03 -24.13 8.90
N GLY A 87 6.25 -25.13 8.46
CA GLY A 87 5.25 -25.08 7.37
C GLY A 87 4.28 -23.92 7.45
N ASP A 88 3.99 -23.24 6.32
CA ASP A 88 2.76 -22.44 6.24
C ASP A 88 1.56 -23.37 6.41
N GLY A 89 0.96 -23.33 7.61
CA GLY A 89 -0.17 -24.19 7.97
C GLY A 89 -1.47 -23.80 7.24
N ALA A 90 -1.51 -22.64 6.60
CA ALA A 90 -2.59 -22.19 5.73
C ALA A 90 -2.36 -22.53 4.24
N LEU A 91 -1.25 -23.20 3.90
CA LEU A 91 -0.91 -23.56 2.53
C LEU A 91 -2.03 -24.40 1.88
N GLN A 92 -2.57 -23.88 0.78
CA GLN A 92 -3.63 -24.56 0.02
C GLN A 92 -3.03 -25.56 -0.97
N LEU A 93 -3.06 -26.86 -0.61
CA LEU A 93 -2.51 -27.94 -1.44
C LEU A 93 -3.42 -28.39 -2.59
N LEU A 94 -4.69 -27.97 -2.60
CA LEU A 94 -5.67 -28.36 -3.59
C LEU A 94 -6.21 -27.13 -4.32
N LYS A 95 -6.10 -27.14 -5.65
CA LYS A 95 -6.71 -26.12 -6.50
C LYS A 95 -8.24 -26.25 -6.42
N PRO A 96 -9.00 -25.17 -6.17
CA PRO A 96 -10.46 -25.21 -6.23
C PRO A 96 -10.95 -25.74 -7.58
N ALA A 97 -11.98 -26.60 -7.57
CA ALA A 97 -12.48 -27.26 -8.77
C ALA A 97 -13.03 -26.29 -9.84
N ALA A 98 -13.37 -25.06 -9.45
CA ALA A 98 -13.68 -23.95 -10.36
C ALA A 98 -13.39 -22.61 -9.65
N PRO A 99 -12.92 -21.57 -10.36
CA PRO A 99 -12.85 -20.22 -9.80
C PRO A 99 -14.27 -19.74 -9.46
N THR A 100 -14.45 -19.26 -8.24
CA THR A 100 -15.72 -18.66 -7.77
C THR A 100 -15.88 -17.20 -8.23
N ILE A 101 -14.85 -16.63 -8.87
CA ILE A 101 -14.82 -15.28 -9.43
C ILE A 101 -15.07 -15.37 -10.94
N PRO A 102 -15.99 -14.56 -11.51
CA PRO A 102 -16.21 -14.50 -12.95
C PRO A 102 -14.94 -14.13 -13.74
N ALA A 103 -14.84 -14.58 -14.98
CA ALA A 103 -13.79 -14.09 -15.89
C ALA A 103 -13.91 -12.57 -16.10
N PRO A 104 -12.80 -11.88 -16.42
CA PRO A 104 -12.85 -10.46 -16.76
C PRO A 104 -13.85 -10.19 -17.88
N LEU A 105 -14.65 -9.13 -17.73
CA LEU A 105 -15.58 -8.67 -18.78
C LEU A 105 -14.83 -8.08 -19.98
N LEU A 106 -13.65 -7.54 -19.73
CA LEU A 106 -12.75 -6.92 -20.69
C LEU A 106 -11.31 -7.07 -20.20
N THR A 107 -10.38 -7.22 -21.14
CA THR A 107 -8.94 -7.10 -20.91
C THR A 107 -8.39 -6.18 -21.98
N PHE A 108 -7.52 -5.26 -21.58
CA PHE A 108 -6.77 -4.36 -22.46
C PHE A 108 -5.38 -4.13 -21.84
N GLU A 109 -4.42 -3.75 -22.68
CA GLU A 109 -3.07 -3.42 -22.22
C GLU A 109 -3.06 -2.03 -21.57
N GLY A 110 -2.52 -1.95 -20.36
CA GLY A 110 -2.28 -0.71 -19.63
C GLY A 110 -0.90 -0.12 -19.92
N LEU A 111 -0.41 0.69 -18.99
CA LEU A 111 0.94 1.23 -19.03
C LEU A 111 1.99 0.15 -18.76
N SER A 112 3.19 0.36 -19.27
CA SER A 112 4.34 -0.51 -19.09
C SER A 112 5.59 0.28 -18.71
N ASN A 113 6.61 -0.40 -18.18
CA ASN A 113 7.88 0.27 -17.88
C ASN A 113 8.57 0.85 -19.14
N GLU A 114 8.11 0.48 -20.34
CA GLU A 114 8.55 1.12 -21.59
C GLU A 114 8.02 2.54 -21.73
N ASP A 115 6.87 2.87 -21.14
CA ASP A 115 6.35 4.24 -21.13
C ASP A 115 7.22 5.17 -20.28
N ASN A 116 7.76 4.67 -19.16
CA ASN A 116 8.82 5.36 -18.41
C ASN A 116 10.04 5.60 -19.30
N PHE A 117 10.50 4.60 -20.06
CA PHE A 117 11.63 4.74 -20.97
C PHE A 117 11.36 5.76 -22.09
N ASN A 118 10.17 5.74 -22.69
CA ASN A 118 9.81 6.64 -23.78
C ASN A 118 9.77 8.11 -23.35
N ILE A 119 9.39 8.39 -22.10
CA ILE A 119 9.34 9.73 -21.53
C ILE A 119 10.69 10.14 -20.94
N PHE A 120 11.34 9.28 -20.17
CA PHE A 120 12.52 9.64 -19.38
C PHE A 120 13.85 9.19 -19.96
N GLY A 121 13.85 8.30 -20.94
CA GLY A 121 15.05 7.68 -21.51
C GLY A 121 15.61 6.54 -20.66
N PHE A 122 14.93 6.13 -19.58
CA PHE A 122 15.33 5.00 -18.73
C PHE A 122 14.11 4.26 -18.19
N ARG A 123 14.31 2.98 -17.85
CA ARG A 123 13.32 2.17 -17.14
C ARG A 123 13.52 2.28 -15.63
N VAL A 124 12.45 2.10 -14.88
CA VAL A 124 12.42 2.25 -13.43
C VAL A 124 12.28 0.87 -12.76
N ASN A 125 13.07 0.61 -11.72
CA ASN A 125 12.95 -0.61 -10.91
C ASN A 125 12.88 -0.24 -9.42
N PRO A 126 11.83 -0.62 -8.67
CA PRO A 126 10.62 -1.32 -9.13
C PRO A 126 9.70 -0.46 -10.01
N PRO A 127 8.86 -1.06 -10.89
CA PRO A 127 7.93 -0.30 -11.74
C PRO A 127 6.71 0.26 -11.00
N ASP A 128 6.48 -0.13 -9.74
CA ASP A 128 5.41 0.32 -8.84
C ASP A 128 4.04 0.54 -9.51
N PRO A 129 3.46 -0.49 -10.15
CA PRO A 129 2.14 -0.37 -10.76
C PRO A 129 1.06 -0.19 -9.69
N ASN A 130 0.23 0.83 -9.86
CA ASN A 130 -0.92 1.12 -9.03
C ASN A 130 -2.07 1.61 -9.91
N GLY A 131 -3.28 1.10 -9.70
CA GLY A 131 -4.43 1.55 -10.47
C GLY A 131 -5.74 1.31 -9.76
N GLU A 132 -6.74 2.11 -10.12
CA GLU A 132 -8.06 2.08 -9.50
C GLU A 132 -9.18 2.29 -10.52
N VAL A 133 -10.32 1.68 -10.25
CA VAL A 133 -11.50 1.66 -11.12
C VAL A 133 -12.60 2.55 -10.54
N GLY A 134 -12.97 3.57 -11.30
CA GLY A 134 -14.16 4.37 -11.07
C GLY A 134 -15.35 3.92 -11.94
N PRO A 135 -16.49 4.62 -11.86
CA PRO A 135 -17.69 4.29 -12.62
C PRO A 135 -17.49 4.35 -14.14
N ASN A 136 -16.70 5.32 -14.60
CA ASN A 136 -16.52 5.64 -16.02
C ASN A 136 -15.07 5.49 -16.51
N HIS A 137 -14.11 5.36 -15.59
CA HIS A 137 -12.70 5.41 -15.92
C HIS A 137 -11.90 4.35 -15.15
N PHE A 138 -10.74 4.00 -15.70
CA PHE A 138 -9.65 3.34 -15.00
C PHE A 138 -8.45 4.30 -15.02
N VAL A 139 -7.83 4.53 -13.87
CA VAL A 139 -6.63 5.36 -13.75
C VAL A 139 -5.50 4.50 -13.25
N GLU A 140 -4.35 4.58 -13.91
CA GLU A 140 -3.16 3.78 -13.62
C GLU A 140 -1.94 4.70 -13.54
N MET A 141 -1.07 4.42 -12.57
CA MET A 141 0.25 5.02 -12.39
C MET A 141 1.28 3.88 -12.32
N ILE A 142 2.41 4.03 -13.01
CA ILE A 142 3.52 3.09 -12.98
C ILE A 142 4.81 3.86 -12.71
N ASN A 143 5.10 4.02 -11.43
CA ASN A 143 6.18 4.86 -10.91
C ASN A 143 6.11 6.33 -11.39
N LEU A 144 6.73 6.69 -12.51
CA LEU A 144 6.89 8.08 -12.96
C LEU A 144 5.90 8.53 -14.03
N VAL A 145 5.04 7.63 -14.52
CA VAL A 145 4.04 7.97 -15.54
C VAL A 145 2.65 7.47 -15.15
N PHE A 146 1.63 8.11 -15.72
CA PHE A 146 0.23 7.76 -15.48
C PHE A 146 -0.68 7.97 -16.69
N ALA A 147 -1.82 7.30 -16.67
CA ALA A 147 -2.81 7.30 -17.74
C ALA A 147 -4.24 7.13 -17.22
N VAL A 148 -5.18 7.56 -18.04
CA VAL A 148 -6.62 7.47 -17.84
C VAL A 148 -7.23 6.74 -19.03
N TYR A 149 -7.99 5.70 -18.75
CA TYR A 149 -8.72 4.90 -19.73
C TYR A 149 -10.22 4.99 -19.48
N ASP A 150 -11.03 4.82 -20.51
CA ASP A 150 -12.45 4.55 -20.35
C ASP A 150 -12.71 3.07 -19.95
N LYS A 151 -13.97 2.73 -19.64
CA LYS A 151 -14.36 1.34 -19.31
C LYS A 151 -14.31 0.36 -20.49
N ALA A 152 -14.07 0.84 -21.71
CA ALA A 152 -13.84 0.04 -22.90
C ALA A 152 -12.34 -0.16 -23.20
N GLY A 153 -11.45 0.37 -22.36
CA GLY A 153 -9.99 0.25 -22.50
C GLY A 153 -9.36 1.26 -23.46
N ASN A 154 -10.11 2.27 -23.92
CA ASN A 154 -9.54 3.32 -24.75
C ASN A 154 -8.78 4.32 -23.88
N LEU A 155 -7.56 4.66 -24.29
CA LEU A 155 -6.75 5.69 -23.66
C LEU A 155 -7.36 7.08 -23.89
N LEU A 156 -7.72 7.77 -22.81
CA LEU A 156 -8.28 9.12 -22.82
C LEU A 156 -7.23 10.20 -22.55
N ALA A 157 -6.27 9.89 -21.68
CA ALA A 157 -5.14 10.76 -21.36
C ALA A 157 -3.96 9.88 -20.92
N GLY A 158 -2.73 10.26 -21.26
CA GLY A 158 -1.55 9.45 -20.95
C GLY A 158 -0.79 8.99 -22.20
N PRO A 159 0.39 8.39 -22.01
CA PRO A 159 1.19 8.44 -20.79
C PRO A 159 1.62 9.89 -20.47
N ILE A 160 1.43 10.30 -19.21
CA ILE A 160 1.79 11.63 -18.72
C ILE A 160 2.80 11.45 -17.58
N ASP A 161 3.82 12.30 -17.54
CA ASP A 161 4.78 12.39 -16.45
C ASP A 161 4.08 12.84 -15.14
N THR A 162 4.31 12.15 -14.03
CA THR A 162 3.69 12.48 -12.72
C THR A 162 3.97 13.90 -12.28
N GLY A 163 5.16 14.43 -12.57
CA GLY A 163 5.58 15.80 -12.27
C GLY A 163 4.75 16.86 -13.02
N SER A 164 4.25 16.55 -14.21
CA SER A 164 3.44 17.46 -15.02
C SER A 164 2.14 17.88 -14.32
N LEU A 165 1.56 17.02 -13.46
CA LEU A 165 0.40 17.35 -12.62
C LEU A 165 0.69 18.51 -11.65
N TRP A 166 1.96 18.71 -11.30
CA TRP A 166 2.44 19.69 -10.33
C TRP A 166 3.07 20.93 -10.97
N THR A 167 2.95 21.09 -12.30
CA THR A 167 3.46 22.28 -13.01
C THR A 167 2.98 23.58 -12.33
N ASP A 168 3.91 24.50 -12.12
CA ASP A 168 3.71 25.79 -11.44
C ASP A 168 3.18 25.70 -9.99
N PHE A 169 3.26 24.53 -9.35
CA PHE A 169 2.89 24.38 -7.95
C PHE A 169 3.90 25.07 -7.02
N ALA A 170 3.42 25.57 -5.88
CA ALA A 170 4.23 26.33 -4.93
C ALA A 170 5.36 25.52 -4.26
N ILE A 171 5.30 24.19 -4.32
CA ILE A 171 6.37 23.28 -3.89
C ILE A 171 7.03 22.70 -5.15
N PRO A 172 8.19 23.24 -5.59
CA PRO A 172 8.86 22.80 -6.82
C PRO A 172 9.24 21.32 -6.79
N ASP A 173 9.58 20.78 -5.62
CA ASP A 173 9.93 19.37 -5.44
C ASP A 173 8.79 18.42 -5.86
N CYS A 174 7.53 18.84 -5.83
CA CYS A 174 6.42 18.04 -6.34
C CYS A 174 6.44 17.91 -7.86
N THR A 175 7.19 18.75 -8.59
CA THR A 175 7.38 18.60 -10.05
C THR A 175 8.42 17.55 -10.40
N ASP A 176 9.23 17.11 -9.44
CA ASP A 176 10.18 16.03 -9.68
C ASP A 176 9.40 14.70 -9.72
N PRO A 177 9.52 13.91 -10.80
CA PRO A 177 8.93 12.59 -10.87
C PRO A 177 9.68 11.66 -9.91
N SER A 178 9.19 11.60 -8.67
CA SER A 178 9.93 11.04 -7.54
C SER A 178 9.55 9.59 -7.24
N GLY A 179 8.33 9.17 -7.60
CA GLY A 179 7.90 7.77 -7.62
C GLY A 179 6.89 7.35 -6.55
N ASP A 180 6.80 6.03 -6.33
CA ASP A 180 5.79 5.27 -5.54
C ASP A 180 4.40 5.94 -5.54
N PRO A 181 3.82 6.12 -6.74
CA PRO A 181 2.55 6.77 -6.85
C PRO A 181 1.44 5.89 -6.27
N VAL A 182 0.38 6.54 -5.80
CA VAL A 182 -0.85 5.85 -5.42
C VAL A 182 -2.04 6.55 -6.07
N VAL A 183 -2.91 5.75 -6.66
CA VAL A 183 -4.22 6.15 -7.16
C VAL A 183 -5.28 5.60 -6.21
N LEU A 184 -6.23 6.43 -5.82
CA LEU A 184 -7.47 5.99 -5.19
C LEU A 184 -8.68 6.62 -5.87
N TYR A 185 -9.81 5.94 -5.79
CA TYR A 185 -11.11 6.47 -6.16
C TYR A 185 -12.04 6.45 -4.95
N ASP A 186 -12.33 7.62 -4.39
CA ASP A 186 -13.31 7.78 -3.33
C ASP A 186 -14.72 7.70 -3.90
N GLN A 187 -15.23 6.47 -4.01
CA GLN A 187 -16.57 6.17 -4.50
C GLN A 187 -17.71 6.87 -3.74
N PHE A 188 -17.47 7.37 -2.53
CA PHE A 188 -18.50 8.06 -1.75
C PHE A 188 -18.53 9.57 -1.98
N MET A 189 -17.47 10.11 -2.58
CA MET A 189 -17.36 11.52 -2.94
C MET A 189 -17.29 11.74 -4.45
N ASP A 190 -17.14 10.67 -5.25
CA ASP A 190 -16.91 10.73 -6.70
C ASP A 190 -15.65 11.55 -7.02
N ARG A 191 -14.53 11.15 -6.41
CA ARG A 191 -13.25 11.89 -6.46
C ARG A 191 -12.09 10.91 -6.63
N TRP A 192 -11.11 11.31 -7.45
CA TRP A 192 -9.85 10.62 -7.64
C TRP A 192 -8.78 11.27 -6.77
N LEU A 193 -7.92 10.46 -6.15
CA LEU A 193 -6.72 10.92 -5.47
C LEU A 193 -5.52 10.33 -6.20
N LEU A 194 -4.58 11.20 -6.61
CA LEU A 194 -3.29 10.82 -7.17
C LEU A 194 -2.21 11.40 -6.25
N SER A 195 -1.20 10.60 -5.90
CA SER A 195 -0.12 11.06 -5.03
C SER A 195 1.26 10.66 -5.54
N GLN A 196 2.27 11.39 -5.07
CA GLN A 196 3.67 10.96 -5.05
C GLN A 196 4.37 11.56 -3.82
N PHE A 197 5.51 10.98 -3.42
CA PHE A 197 6.41 11.62 -2.45
C PHE A 197 7.46 12.48 -3.18
N THR A 198 8.38 13.11 -2.44
CA THR A 198 9.54 13.83 -3.01
C THR A 198 10.88 13.27 -2.53
N THR A 199 11.93 13.38 -3.34
CA THR A 199 13.29 12.84 -3.04
C THR A 199 14.37 13.88 -2.80
N SER A 200 14.07 15.18 -2.99
CA SER A 200 15.07 16.26 -2.94
C SER A 200 15.92 16.25 -1.65
N GLY A 201 15.29 15.93 -0.51
CA GLY A 201 15.93 15.85 0.81
C GLY A 201 16.94 14.69 0.96
N LEU A 202 16.95 13.70 0.07
CA LEU A 202 17.96 12.63 0.08
C LEU A 202 19.35 13.16 -0.26
N ASN A 203 19.41 14.18 -1.12
CA ASN A 203 20.67 14.80 -1.55
C ASN A 203 21.04 16.00 -0.66
N ASP A 204 20.10 16.53 0.13
CA ASP A 204 20.28 17.66 1.01
C ASP A 204 19.38 17.51 2.24
N PRO A 205 19.93 17.01 3.37
CA PRO A 205 19.13 16.72 4.57
C PRO A 205 18.54 17.99 5.24
N THR A 206 18.87 19.18 4.76
CA THR A 206 18.24 20.43 5.21
C THR A 206 16.89 20.70 4.54
N LYS A 207 16.58 19.97 3.45
CA LYS A 207 15.31 20.10 2.74
C LYS A 207 14.25 19.16 3.33
N PRO A 208 12.99 19.62 3.41
CA PRO A 208 11.87 18.77 3.79
C PRO A 208 11.55 17.75 2.71
N PHE A 209 10.83 16.71 3.12
CA PHE A 209 10.15 15.78 2.21
C PHE A 209 8.65 16.05 2.24
N TRP A 210 7.98 15.76 1.13
CA TRP A 210 6.56 16.04 0.95
C TRP A 210 5.81 14.79 0.52
N ASN A 211 4.59 14.62 1.05
CA ASN A 211 3.56 13.86 0.35
C ASN A 211 2.74 14.85 -0.49
N CYS A 212 2.93 14.81 -1.81
CA CYS A 212 2.18 15.61 -2.77
C CYS A 212 0.90 14.84 -3.13
N VAL A 213 -0.27 15.39 -2.79
CA VAL A 213 -1.57 14.73 -2.98
C VAL A 213 -2.51 15.61 -3.79
N ALA A 214 -3.02 15.10 -4.91
CA ALA A 214 -3.94 15.77 -5.80
C ALA A 214 -5.31 15.09 -5.76
N VAL A 215 -6.37 15.84 -5.45
CA VAL A 215 -7.76 15.34 -5.42
C VAL A 215 -8.54 15.95 -6.58
N SER A 216 -9.13 15.15 -7.47
CA SER A 216 -9.88 15.67 -8.63
C SER A 216 -11.03 16.57 -8.18
N THR A 217 -11.42 17.56 -8.97
CA THR A 217 -12.54 18.44 -8.60
C THR A 217 -13.92 17.83 -8.88
N SER A 218 -13.96 16.73 -9.64
CA SER A 218 -15.14 15.97 -10.02
C SER A 218 -14.82 14.48 -10.24
N GLY A 219 -15.81 13.66 -10.59
CA GLY A 219 -15.61 12.26 -10.99
C GLY A 219 -14.87 12.05 -12.32
N ASP A 220 -14.61 13.11 -13.08
CA ASP A 220 -13.79 13.10 -14.29
C ASP A 220 -12.30 13.27 -13.93
N PRO A 221 -11.46 12.21 -14.02
CA PRO A 221 -10.02 12.29 -13.74
C PRO A 221 -9.25 13.05 -14.83
N THR A 222 -9.88 13.40 -15.96
CA THR A 222 -9.25 14.27 -16.97
C THR A 222 -9.43 15.77 -16.67
N GLY A 223 -10.17 16.09 -15.61
CA GLY A 223 -10.48 17.44 -15.15
C GLY A 223 -9.37 18.10 -14.34
N THR A 224 -9.73 19.12 -13.56
CA THR A 224 -8.81 19.82 -12.66
C THR A 224 -8.67 19.09 -11.33
N TYR A 225 -7.59 19.39 -10.59
CA TYR A 225 -7.29 18.81 -9.29
C TYR A 225 -7.02 19.89 -8.25
N TYR A 226 -7.48 19.67 -7.02
CA TYR A 226 -7.00 20.34 -5.83
C TYR A 226 -5.66 19.74 -5.41
N ARG A 227 -4.58 20.52 -5.50
CA ARG A 227 -3.22 20.07 -5.21
C ARG A 227 -2.81 20.47 -3.81
N TYR A 228 -2.28 19.54 -3.04
CA TYR A 228 -1.82 19.75 -1.66
C TYR A 228 -0.42 19.17 -1.47
N ALA A 229 0.36 19.78 -0.58
CA ALA A 229 1.59 19.18 -0.05
C ALA A 229 1.54 19.11 1.47
N PHE A 230 1.88 17.95 2.02
CA PHE A 230 2.00 17.72 3.46
C PHE A 230 3.44 17.34 3.80
N GLU A 231 4.03 18.07 4.75
CA GLU A 231 5.40 17.83 5.21
C GLU A 231 5.52 16.50 5.97
N THR A 232 6.62 15.79 5.77
CA THR A 232 6.95 14.58 6.53
C THR A 232 8.04 14.86 7.55
N THR A 233 7.61 15.32 8.73
CA THR A 233 8.47 15.64 9.86
C THR A 233 8.00 14.96 11.14
N SER A 234 8.92 14.64 12.06
CA SER A 234 8.60 14.33 13.45
C SER A 234 9.66 14.96 14.36
N ASP A 235 9.20 15.71 15.36
CA ASP A 235 10.06 16.34 16.39
C ASP A 235 11.26 17.12 15.81
N GLY A 236 11.06 17.79 14.67
CA GLY A 236 12.05 18.63 14.00
C GLY A 236 12.97 17.88 13.03
N ILE A 237 12.77 16.57 12.83
CA ILE A 237 13.53 15.76 11.88
C ILE A 237 12.67 15.51 10.64
N PHE A 238 13.24 15.73 9.45
CA PHE A 238 12.62 15.35 8.18
C PHE A 238 12.84 13.88 7.88
N TYR A 239 11.77 13.20 7.51
CA TYR A 239 11.79 11.79 7.19
C TYR A 239 11.37 11.57 5.75
N PHE A 240 12.16 10.81 5.01
CA PHE A 240 11.83 10.35 3.67
C PHE A 240 10.69 9.34 3.75
N PRO A 241 9.50 9.61 3.15
CA PRO A 241 8.32 8.74 3.30
C PRO A 241 8.30 7.64 2.24
N ASP A 242 9.09 6.58 2.46
CA ASP A 242 9.18 5.44 1.57
C ASP A 242 7.95 4.54 1.57
N TYR A 243 7.70 3.95 0.39
CA TYR A 243 6.71 2.92 0.15
C TYR A 243 5.33 3.29 0.75
N PRO A 244 4.77 4.46 0.37
CA PRO A 244 3.49 4.89 0.87
C PRO A 244 2.39 3.90 0.51
N LYS A 245 1.42 3.76 1.42
CA LYS A 245 0.16 3.05 1.16
C LYS A 245 -0.97 3.98 1.58
N TYR A 246 -2.00 4.10 0.75
CA TYR A 246 -3.14 4.95 1.03
C TYR A 246 -4.43 4.13 1.22
N GLY A 247 -5.36 4.69 1.98
CA GLY A 247 -6.72 4.18 2.08
C GLY A 247 -7.69 5.35 2.21
N ASN A 248 -8.88 5.22 1.62
CA ASN A 248 -9.96 6.16 1.86
C ASN A 248 -10.70 5.78 3.15
N TRP A 249 -11.21 6.73 3.92
CA TRP A 249 -12.18 6.45 4.97
C TRP A 249 -13.30 7.50 4.99
N THR A 250 -14.21 7.42 5.96
CA THR A 250 -15.40 8.28 6.03
C THR A 250 -15.06 9.77 6.02
N ASP A 251 -14.09 10.20 6.80
CA ASP A 251 -13.72 11.60 7.01
C ASP A 251 -12.24 11.91 6.75
N SER A 252 -11.46 10.91 6.33
CA SER A 252 -10.00 11.01 6.21
C SER A 252 -9.49 10.24 5.00
N TYR A 253 -8.50 10.78 4.30
CA TYR A 253 -7.57 9.96 3.49
C TYR A 253 -6.42 9.55 4.41
N VAL A 254 -6.15 8.26 4.53
CA VAL A 254 -5.12 7.73 5.41
C VAL A 254 -3.92 7.36 4.56
N LEU A 255 -2.71 7.71 5.00
CA LEU A 255 -1.48 7.18 4.42
C LEU A 255 -0.55 6.60 5.48
N THR A 256 0.19 5.58 5.11
CA THR A 256 1.26 5.00 5.93
C THR A 256 2.56 4.94 5.15
N THR A 257 3.67 5.24 5.80
CA THR A 257 4.99 5.35 5.18
C THR A 257 6.04 4.62 6.00
N ARG A 258 7.05 4.08 5.32
CA ARG A 258 8.30 3.64 5.92
C ARG A 258 9.24 4.84 5.91
N GLU A 259 9.53 5.37 7.08
CA GLU A 259 10.19 6.67 7.22
C GLU A 259 11.69 6.52 7.49
N PHE A 260 12.53 7.29 6.80
CA PHE A 260 13.98 7.33 7.02
C PHE A 260 14.45 8.74 7.30
N GLY A 261 15.11 8.93 8.44
CA GLY A 261 15.78 10.16 8.79
C GLY A 261 17.18 10.25 8.16
N PRO A 262 17.95 11.30 8.52
CA PRO A 262 19.23 11.60 7.89
C PRO A 262 20.36 10.63 8.26
N THR A 263 20.23 9.87 9.35
CA THR A 263 21.29 8.96 9.81
C THR A 263 20.76 7.53 10.04
N ILE A 264 20.45 7.18 11.28
CA ILE A 264 19.97 5.85 11.68
C ILE A 264 18.49 5.86 12.04
N GLU A 265 17.86 7.03 12.07
CA GLU A 265 16.45 7.16 12.41
C GLU A 265 15.62 6.49 11.33
N TYR A 266 14.76 5.57 11.75
CA TYR A 266 13.78 4.95 10.89
C TYR A 266 12.52 4.69 11.69
N GLY A 267 11.39 4.54 11.02
CA GLY A 267 10.13 4.27 11.69
C GLY A 267 8.97 4.16 10.74
N ILE A 268 7.76 4.10 11.29
CA ILE A 268 6.52 4.05 10.52
C ILE A 268 5.74 5.34 10.75
N GLY A 269 5.47 6.05 9.66
CA GLY A 269 4.56 7.19 9.66
C GLY A 269 3.12 6.71 9.45
N VAL A 270 2.18 7.17 10.27
CA VAL A 270 0.74 6.99 10.06
C VAL A 270 0.08 8.35 10.03
N TYR A 271 -0.59 8.67 8.93
CA TYR A 271 -1.21 9.96 8.72
C TYR A 271 -2.69 9.82 8.41
N ALA A 272 -3.46 10.83 8.80
CA ALA A 272 -4.79 11.09 8.27
C ALA A 272 -4.88 12.53 7.76
N LEU A 273 -5.36 12.69 6.53
CA LEU A 273 -5.59 13.97 5.85
C LEU A 273 -7.09 14.30 5.90
N GLU A 274 -7.44 15.55 6.23
CA GLU A 274 -8.83 15.98 6.45
C GLU A 274 -9.64 16.00 5.15
N LYS A 275 -10.26 14.86 4.83
CA LYS A 275 -10.92 14.59 3.56
C LYS A 275 -11.98 15.63 3.20
N ASN A 276 -12.84 15.97 4.16
CA ASN A 276 -13.93 16.92 3.94
C ASN A 276 -13.44 18.29 3.46
N LYS A 277 -12.22 18.71 3.82
CA LYS A 277 -11.63 19.93 3.30
C LYS A 277 -11.00 19.74 1.93
N MET A 278 -10.27 18.64 1.76
CA MET A 278 -9.57 18.34 0.51
C MET A 278 -10.53 18.18 -0.68
N VAL A 279 -11.63 17.44 -0.52
CA VAL A 279 -12.63 17.24 -1.60
C VAL A 279 -13.42 18.51 -1.95
N ASN A 280 -13.40 19.51 -1.07
CA ASN A 280 -14.05 20.80 -1.24
C ASN A 280 -13.06 21.92 -1.62
N GLY A 281 -11.77 21.61 -1.81
CA GLY A 281 -10.76 22.61 -2.21
C GLY A 281 -10.47 23.67 -1.13
N ASP A 282 -10.53 23.32 0.15
CA ASP A 282 -10.17 24.25 1.23
C ASP A 282 -8.64 24.24 1.43
N PRO A 283 -7.93 25.38 1.30
CA PRO A 283 -6.49 25.48 1.56
C PRO A 283 -6.10 25.16 3.01
N ASN A 284 -7.05 25.19 3.95
CA ASN A 284 -6.83 24.88 5.36
C ASN A 284 -7.03 23.40 5.69
N ALA A 285 -6.95 22.51 4.70
CA ALA A 285 -6.87 21.07 4.93
C ALA A 285 -5.75 20.75 5.93
N ARG A 286 -6.06 19.90 6.90
CA ARG A 286 -5.13 19.49 7.96
C ARG A 286 -4.66 18.06 7.75
N SER A 287 -3.53 17.74 8.36
CA SER A 287 -3.11 16.37 8.59
C SER A 287 -2.87 16.14 10.08
N VAL A 288 -2.96 14.88 10.48
CA VAL A 288 -2.38 14.39 11.73
C VAL A 288 -1.38 13.31 11.39
N LYS A 289 -0.24 13.30 12.09
CA LYS A 289 0.79 12.27 12.02
C LYS A 289 0.98 11.60 13.37
N PHE A 290 1.17 10.29 13.33
CA PHE A 290 1.81 9.50 14.38
C PHE A 290 3.12 8.95 13.83
N PHE A 291 4.19 9.02 14.60
CA PHE A 291 5.46 8.38 14.29
C PHE A 291 5.68 7.23 15.25
N ILE A 292 5.95 6.05 14.71
CA ILE A 292 6.32 4.86 15.44
C ILE A 292 7.82 4.68 15.23
N ASP A 293 8.62 4.91 16.28
CA ASP A 293 10.07 4.78 16.21
C ASP A 293 10.44 3.32 15.95
N GLY A 294 11.23 3.09 14.90
CA GLY A 294 11.72 1.78 14.54
C GLY A 294 12.65 1.15 15.59
N ASN A 295 13.14 1.91 16.56
CA ASN A 295 13.93 1.40 17.67
C ASN A 295 13.11 1.07 18.92
N ASP A 296 11.79 1.29 18.91
CA ASP A 296 10.92 0.95 20.03
C ASP A 296 10.72 -0.58 20.09
N PRO A 297 11.29 -1.28 21.08
CA PRO A 297 11.23 -2.74 21.16
C PRO A 297 9.82 -3.28 21.46
N ASP A 298 8.92 -2.44 21.98
CA ASP A 298 7.55 -2.83 22.29
C ASP A 298 6.63 -2.69 21.06
N LEU A 299 6.93 -1.76 20.14
CA LEU A 299 6.11 -1.48 18.95
C LEU A 299 6.64 -2.14 17.68
N LEU A 300 7.96 -2.25 17.53
CA LEU A 300 8.59 -2.77 16.31
C LEU A 300 8.12 -4.18 15.92
N PRO A 301 7.97 -5.16 16.84
CA PRO A 301 7.42 -6.47 16.50
C PRO A 301 6.01 -6.39 15.90
N LEU A 302 5.24 -5.37 16.27
CA LEU A 302 3.83 -5.23 15.91
C LEU A 302 3.61 -4.57 14.54
N VAL A 303 4.59 -3.79 14.07
CA VAL A 303 4.46 -2.96 12.86
C VAL A 303 5.45 -3.32 11.76
N GLY A 304 6.57 -3.96 12.10
CA GLY A 304 7.59 -4.37 11.14
C GLY A 304 8.05 -3.24 10.22
N ASP A 305 7.89 -3.46 8.91
CA ASP A 305 8.27 -2.50 7.86
C ASP A 305 7.12 -1.59 7.41
N GLY A 306 5.95 -1.72 8.04
CA GLY A 306 4.87 -0.76 7.91
C GLY A 306 3.48 -1.33 8.11
N LEU A 307 2.55 -0.39 8.04
CA LEU A 307 1.14 -0.63 8.26
C LEU A 307 0.36 -0.42 6.96
N LEU A 308 -0.82 -1.02 6.86
CA LEU A 308 -1.69 -0.93 5.69
C LEU A 308 -3.06 -0.34 6.09
N PRO A 309 -3.42 0.86 5.62
CA PRO A 309 -4.68 1.50 5.95
C PRO A 309 -5.85 0.91 5.15
N ALA A 310 -7.03 0.85 5.77
CA ALA A 310 -8.21 0.29 5.14
C ALA A 310 -8.79 1.20 4.03
N ASP A 311 -9.37 0.55 3.02
CA ASP A 311 -10.00 1.20 1.88
C ASP A 311 -11.39 0.58 1.60
N PRO A 312 -12.50 1.31 1.82
CA PRO A 312 -13.86 0.80 1.70
C PRO A 312 -14.34 0.50 0.28
N ASP A 313 -14.81 -0.72 0.11
CA ASP A 313 -15.48 -1.22 -1.09
C ASP A 313 -16.99 -1.36 -0.93
N GLY A 314 -17.69 -1.08 -2.04
CA GLY A 314 -19.11 -1.30 -2.18
C GLY A 314 -19.97 -0.16 -1.63
N LYS A 315 -21.28 -0.34 -1.69
CA LYS A 315 -22.26 0.76 -1.50
C LYS A 315 -22.45 1.20 -0.06
N GLN A 316 -21.99 0.42 0.91
CA GLN A 316 -22.24 0.68 2.32
C GLN A 316 -21.02 1.37 2.94
N LYS A 317 -21.22 2.60 3.41
CA LYS A 317 -20.18 3.34 4.13
C LYS A 317 -19.78 2.62 5.43
N PRO A 318 -18.53 2.74 5.87
CA PRO A 318 -18.19 2.45 7.26
C PRO A 318 -19.08 3.25 8.22
N LYS A 319 -19.23 2.77 9.44
CA LYS A 319 -20.01 3.48 10.47
C LYS A 319 -19.34 4.84 10.77
N THR A 320 -20.15 5.84 11.09
CA THR A 320 -19.65 7.15 11.50
C THR A 320 -18.99 7.05 12.87
N ASP A 321 -17.95 7.85 13.12
CA ASP A 321 -17.20 7.92 14.38
C ASP A 321 -16.59 6.58 14.84
N THR A 322 -16.40 5.60 13.95
CA THR A 322 -15.60 4.39 14.24
C THR A 322 -14.15 4.60 13.89
N ALA A 323 -13.25 3.99 14.68
CA ALA A 323 -11.84 3.94 14.36
C ALA A 323 -11.60 3.33 12.97
N ILE A 324 -10.57 3.82 12.31
CA ILE A 324 -10.10 3.34 11.02
C ILE A 324 -9.20 2.14 11.31
N PRO A 325 -9.54 0.94 10.80
CA PRO A 325 -8.67 -0.21 10.97
C PRO A 325 -7.42 -0.05 10.11
N ILE A 326 -6.28 -0.25 10.74
CA ILE A 326 -4.97 -0.30 10.09
C ILE A 326 -4.34 -1.66 10.43
N ILE A 327 -3.83 -2.36 9.43
CA ILE A 327 -3.30 -3.72 9.61
C ILE A 327 -1.78 -3.73 9.49
N GLY A 328 -1.13 -4.35 10.47
CA GLY A 328 0.26 -4.82 10.37
C GLY A 328 0.31 -6.34 10.43
N THR A 329 1.45 -6.91 10.09
CA THR A 329 1.74 -8.33 10.35
C THR A 329 2.82 -8.46 11.41
N GLN A 330 2.85 -9.62 12.07
CA GLN A 330 3.80 -10.00 13.09
C GLN A 330 4.33 -11.38 12.73
N ASP A 331 5.66 -11.51 12.71
CA ASP A 331 6.36 -12.70 12.26
C ASP A 331 7.47 -13.04 13.26
N ASP A 332 7.41 -14.22 13.87
CA ASP A 332 8.38 -14.70 14.88
C ASP A 332 9.68 -15.28 14.30
N ASP A 333 9.73 -15.43 12.97
CA ASP A 333 10.90 -15.75 12.16
C ASP A 333 11.58 -14.48 11.62
N ALA A 334 10.88 -13.35 11.57
CA ALA A 334 11.45 -12.05 11.22
C ALA A 334 12.42 -11.48 12.27
N SER A 335 13.22 -10.51 11.85
CA SER A 335 14.23 -9.86 12.70
C SER A 335 13.67 -8.93 13.77
N TYR A 336 12.35 -8.70 13.80
CA TYR A 336 11.70 -7.70 14.65
C TYR A 336 11.36 -8.19 16.07
N GLY A 337 11.59 -9.46 16.38
CA GLY A 337 11.53 -9.96 17.75
C GLY A 337 10.13 -10.33 18.25
N ALA A 338 9.21 -10.61 17.34
CA ALA A 338 7.92 -11.17 17.71
C ALA A 338 8.07 -12.56 18.36
N THR A 339 7.06 -12.94 19.14
CA THR A 339 7.02 -14.21 19.88
C THR A 339 6.01 -15.22 19.32
N PHE A 340 5.21 -14.81 18.34
CA PHE A 340 4.24 -15.63 17.61
C PHE A 340 3.82 -14.92 16.32
N ASP A 341 3.24 -15.65 15.38
CA ASP A 341 2.71 -15.10 14.13
C ASP A 341 1.29 -14.53 14.30
N ALA A 342 1.05 -13.32 13.78
CA ALA A 342 -0.26 -12.67 13.88
C ALA A 342 -0.52 -11.59 12.82
N LEU A 343 -1.80 -11.26 12.64
CA LEU A 343 -2.24 -9.97 12.09
C LEU A 343 -2.55 -9.01 13.24
N ASN A 344 -1.94 -7.83 13.21
CA ASN A 344 -2.16 -6.78 14.21
C ASN A 344 -3.14 -5.75 13.68
N ILE A 345 -4.25 -5.56 14.38
CA ILE A 345 -5.25 -4.53 14.08
C ILE A 345 -5.02 -3.34 14.99
N TRP A 346 -4.77 -2.19 14.37
CA TRP A 346 -4.63 -0.90 15.01
C TRP A 346 -5.88 -0.05 14.75
N ASP A 347 -6.33 0.64 15.79
CA ASP A 347 -7.41 1.61 15.72
C ASP A 347 -6.81 3.01 15.56
N LEU A 348 -6.99 3.59 14.38
CA LEU A 348 -6.73 5.01 14.16
C LEU A 348 -8.05 5.78 14.32
N PHE A 349 -8.20 6.51 15.41
CA PHE A 349 -9.36 7.38 15.65
C PHE A 349 -8.99 8.83 15.38
N ILE A 350 -9.81 9.55 14.61
CA ILE A 350 -9.72 11.00 14.44
C ILE A 350 -11.11 11.61 14.57
N LYS A 351 -11.18 12.80 15.17
CA LYS A 351 -12.36 13.65 15.10
C LYS A 351 -11.98 15.05 14.64
N TRP A 352 -12.27 15.35 13.38
CA TRP A 352 -12.06 16.67 12.80
C TRP A 352 -13.06 17.69 13.36
N ARG A 353 -12.55 18.67 14.12
CA ARG A 353 -13.31 19.81 14.67
C ARG A 353 -12.37 21.01 14.85
N SER A 354 -12.82 22.13 15.43
CA SER A 354 -11.97 23.31 15.67
C SER A 354 -10.67 22.95 16.41
N THR A 355 -10.79 22.16 17.47
CA THR A 355 -9.68 21.52 18.19
C THR A 355 -9.72 20.01 17.94
N PRO A 356 -9.05 19.50 16.90
CA PRO A 356 -9.13 18.10 16.53
C PRO A 356 -8.53 17.21 17.62
N ILE A 357 -9.00 15.97 17.69
CA ILE A 357 -8.43 14.93 18.54
C ILE A 357 -8.15 13.70 17.70
N ALA A 358 -7.08 12.99 18.03
CA ALA A 358 -6.73 11.74 17.38
C ALA A 358 -6.00 10.80 18.35
N SER A 359 -6.09 9.51 18.10
CA SER A 359 -5.32 8.47 18.78
C SER A 359 -5.02 7.32 17.82
N LEU A 360 -3.87 6.70 18.00
CA LEU A 360 -3.49 5.45 17.35
C LEU A 360 -3.11 4.46 18.45
N GLY A 361 -3.67 3.26 18.40
CA GLY A 361 -3.35 2.20 19.36
C GLY A 361 -3.65 0.81 18.82
N LEU A 362 -2.91 -0.18 19.32
CA LEU A 362 -3.17 -1.58 19.04
C LEU A 362 -4.52 -1.97 19.64
N ASN A 363 -5.43 -2.47 18.82
CA ASN A 363 -6.74 -2.97 19.23
C ASN A 363 -6.66 -4.46 19.55
N THR A 364 -6.20 -5.26 18.58
CA THR A 364 -6.15 -6.71 18.74
C THR A 364 -5.05 -7.35 17.92
N GLN A 365 -4.60 -8.53 18.37
CA GLN A 365 -3.71 -9.41 17.65
C GLN A 365 -4.48 -10.69 17.30
N LEU A 366 -4.59 -10.98 16.02
CA LEU A 366 -5.22 -12.19 15.50
C LEU A 366 -4.13 -13.20 15.21
N HIS A 367 -4.02 -14.23 16.05
CA HIS A 367 -3.10 -15.34 15.83
C HIS A 367 -3.38 -16.01 14.48
N THR A 368 -2.33 -16.25 13.71
CA THR A 368 -2.40 -16.95 12.43
C THR A 368 -1.81 -18.36 12.57
N ALA A 369 -1.96 -19.16 11.51
CA ALA A 369 -1.01 -20.27 11.31
C ALA A 369 0.41 -19.70 11.15
N SER A 370 1.42 -20.54 11.36
CA SER A 370 2.79 -20.07 11.23
C SER A 370 3.10 -19.67 9.79
N PHE A 371 3.87 -18.61 9.61
CA PHE A 371 4.36 -18.15 8.31
C PHE A 371 5.70 -17.44 8.45
N ASP A 372 6.53 -17.44 7.41
CA ASP A 372 7.76 -16.65 7.35
C ASP A 372 7.62 -15.62 6.22
N SER A 373 7.63 -14.33 6.56
CA SER A 373 7.58 -13.23 5.59
C SER A 373 8.95 -12.90 4.99
N ILE A 374 10.03 -13.49 5.51
CA ILE A 374 11.43 -13.21 5.16
C ILE A 374 12.07 -14.43 4.46
N PHE A 375 11.89 -14.50 3.15
CA PHE A 375 12.54 -15.50 2.31
C PHE A 375 14.06 -15.25 2.20
N PRO A 376 14.92 -16.27 2.37
CA PRO A 376 16.39 -16.14 2.30
C PRO A 376 16.87 -16.04 0.84
N CYS A 377 16.58 -14.90 0.22
CA CYS A 377 16.96 -14.56 -1.14
C CYS A 377 18.50 -14.51 -1.29
N THR A 378 19.05 -15.18 -2.30
CA THR A 378 20.49 -15.16 -2.64
C THR A 378 20.70 -15.13 -4.15
N PRO A 379 21.75 -14.47 -4.68
CA PRO A 379 22.82 -13.74 -3.98
C PRO A 379 22.44 -12.32 -3.53
N THR A 380 21.28 -11.80 -3.95
CA THR A 380 20.73 -10.50 -3.54
C THR A 380 19.61 -10.69 -2.51
N SER A 381 19.18 -9.62 -1.84
CA SER A 381 18.06 -9.67 -0.90
C SER A 381 16.67 -9.48 -1.55
N ARG A 382 16.59 -9.35 -2.88
CA ARG A 382 15.36 -8.96 -3.60
C ARG A 382 15.06 -9.89 -4.78
N ASP A 383 15.91 -9.79 -5.81
CA ASP A 383 15.72 -10.46 -7.10
C ASP A 383 16.37 -11.85 -7.03
N CYS A 384 15.59 -12.90 -6.82
CA CYS A 384 16.10 -14.27 -6.77
C CYS A 384 15.17 -15.36 -7.31
N LEU A 385 13.93 -15.07 -7.73
CA LEU A 385 13.09 -16.12 -8.35
C LEU A 385 13.29 -16.19 -9.85
N PRO A 386 13.56 -17.38 -10.40
CA PRO A 386 13.61 -17.56 -11.84
C PRO A 386 12.22 -17.34 -12.44
N GLN A 387 12.18 -16.70 -13.60
CA GLN A 387 10.94 -16.45 -14.34
C GLN A 387 10.72 -17.55 -15.40
N PRO A 388 9.50 -18.12 -15.52
CA PRO A 388 9.18 -19.02 -16.61
C PRO A 388 9.48 -18.37 -17.97
N GLY A 389 10.30 -19.03 -18.79
CA GLY A 389 10.67 -18.56 -20.13
C GLY A 389 11.84 -17.57 -20.18
N ILE A 390 12.37 -17.13 -19.04
CA ILE A 390 13.56 -16.26 -18.97
C ILE A 390 14.79 -17.13 -18.70
N VAL A 391 15.70 -17.19 -19.67
CA VAL A 391 16.95 -17.99 -19.59
C VAL A 391 18.16 -17.18 -19.14
N ASN A 392 18.03 -15.86 -19.05
CA ASN A 392 19.09 -14.98 -18.58
C ASN A 392 19.22 -15.10 -17.06
N THR A 393 20.33 -15.66 -16.59
CA THR A 393 20.63 -15.87 -15.17
C THR A 393 20.96 -14.59 -14.40
N ALA A 394 20.81 -13.41 -15.02
CA ALA A 394 20.86 -12.11 -14.35
C ALA A 394 19.46 -11.48 -14.18
N GLN A 395 18.39 -12.16 -14.61
CA GLN A 395 17.02 -11.66 -14.55
C GLN A 395 16.17 -12.54 -13.63
N TYR A 396 15.91 -12.03 -12.43
CA TYR A 396 15.08 -12.68 -11.42
C TYR A 396 13.90 -11.77 -11.04
N LEU A 397 12.84 -12.34 -10.46
CA LEU A 397 11.76 -11.55 -9.86
C LEU A 397 12.19 -11.08 -8.47
N ASP A 398 11.90 -9.82 -8.19
CA ASP A 398 11.75 -9.30 -6.84
C ASP A 398 10.53 -9.97 -6.19
N ILE A 399 10.74 -10.57 -5.02
CA ILE A 399 9.71 -11.32 -4.29
C ILE A 399 8.93 -10.50 -3.27
N LEU A 400 9.44 -9.32 -2.90
CA LEU A 400 8.94 -8.51 -1.78
C LEU A 400 8.75 -9.27 -0.45
N SER A 401 9.24 -10.51 -0.35
CA SER A 401 9.22 -11.38 0.83
C SER A 401 10.51 -11.19 1.63
N TYR A 402 10.81 -9.95 1.97
CA TYR A 402 11.92 -9.56 2.86
C TYR A 402 11.49 -8.40 3.76
N ARG A 403 10.18 -8.23 3.91
CA ARG A 403 9.54 -7.16 4.69
C ARG A 403 8.36 -7.74 5.46
N GLN A 404 8.30 -7.44 6.76
CA GLN A 404 7.12 -7.71 7.58
C GLN A 404 6.11 -6.58 7.34
N ARG A 405 5.41 -6.61 6.20
CA ARG A 405 4.41 -5.62 5.82
C ARG A 405 3.40 -6.19 4.82
N PRO A 406 2.08 -6.05 5.05
CA PRO A 406 1.07 -6.36 4.05
C PRO A 406 1.23 -5.56 2.75
N THR A 407 0.91 -6.18 1.61
CA THR A 407 0.94 -5.53 0.29
C THR A 407 -0.36 -4.77 0.01
N PHE A 408 -0.30 -3.79 -0.90
CA PHE A 408 -1.46 -2.94 -1.22
C PHE A 408 -2.57 -3.74 -1.92
N ARG A 409 -3.85 -3.65 -1.57
CA ARG A 409 -4.54 -2.77 -0.58
C ARG A 409 -5.28 -3.57 0.50
N LEU A 410 -5.68 -2.91 1.59
CA LEU A 410 -6.55 -3.48 2.62
C LEU A 410 -8.02 -3.19 2.28
N ALA A 411 -8.67 -4.11 1.57
CA ALA A 411 -10.07 -3.94 1.18
C ALA A 411 -11.00 -4.12 2.39
N TYR A 412 -11.77 -3.09 2.72
CA TYR A 412 -12.80 -3.12 3.78
C TYR A 412 -14.20 -3.22 3.16
N ARG A 413 -15.08 -4.08 3.71
CA ARG A 413 -16.50 -4.10 3.33
C ARG A 413 -17.40 -4.12 4.55
N ASN A 414 -18.46 -3.31 4.51
CA ASN A 414 -19.53 -3.31 5.50
C ASN A 414 -20.77 -4.05 4.95
N PHE A 415 -21.11 -5.18 5.54
CA PHE A 415 -22.30 -5.97 5.20
C PHE A 415 -23.51 -5.69 6.11
N LYS A 416 -23.44 -4.63 6.92
CA LYS A 416 -24.39 -4.23 7.98
C LYS A 416 -24.39 -5.17 9.19
N SER A 417 -24.48 -6.48 8.97
CA SER A 417 -24.43 -7.49 10.04
C SER A 417 -23.01 -7.83 10.49
N TYR A 418 -22.03 -7.68 9.61
CA TYR A 418 -20.61 -7.85 9.90
C TYR A 418 -19.76 -6.95 8.98
N GLU A 419 -18.49 -6.84 9.31
CA GLU A 419 -17.47 -6.14 8.54
C GLU A 419 -16.39 -7.15 8.13
N SER A 420 -15.74 -6.93 6.99
CA SER A 420 -14.63 -7.78 6.53
C SER A 420 -13.46 -6.93 6.08
N LEU A 421 -12.26 -7.41 6.40
CA LEU A 421 -10.99 -6.87 5.94
C LEU A 421 -10.28 -7.97 5.14
N VAL A 422 -9.77 -7.63 3.96
CA VAL A 422 -9.00 -8.56 3.11
C VAL A 422 -7.66 -7.91 2.78
N THR A 423 -6.58 -8.64 3.04
CA THR A 423 -5.21 -8.23 2.77
C THR A 423 -4.41 -9.42 2.24
N ASN A 424 -3.22 -9.17 1.71
CA ASN A 424 -2.29 -10.22 1.32
C ASN A 424 -0.85 -9.81 1.65
N GLN A 425 0.05 -10.79 1.68
CA GLN A 425 1.50 -10.60 1.80
C GLN A 425 2.22 -11.82 1.22
N SER A 426 3.46 -11.63 0.76
CA SER A 426 4.33 -12.75 0.37
C SER A 426 4.84 -13.48 1.61
N VAL A 427 4.89 -14.81 1.55
CA VAL A 427 5.45 -15.68 2.59
C VAL A 427 6.23 -16.84 1.97
N GLU A 428 7.22 -17.36 2.69
CA GLU A 428 7.90 -18.63 2.35
C GLU A 428 6.95 -19.80 2.64
N ALA A 429 6.42 -20.41 1.58
CA ALA A 429 5.50 -21.55 1.70
C ALA A 429 6.20 -22.83 2.19
N THR A 430 7.42 -23.09 1.69
CA THR A 430 8.18 -24.32 1.93
C THR A 430 9.68 -24.01 1.88
N PRO A 431 10.52 -24.69 2.69
CA PRO A 431 11.92 -24.31 2.81
C PRO A 431 12.64 -24.48 1.47
N GLY A 432 13.20 -23.38 0.97
CA GLY A 432 13.98 -23.38 -0.27
C GLY A 432 13.19 -23.73 -1.54
N VAL A 433 11.86 -23.69 -1.49
CA VAL A 433 10.99 -23.94 -2.64
C VAL A 433 10.14 -22.71 -2.90
N THR A 434 10.18 -22.24 -4.13
CA THR A 434 9.50 -21.03 -4.59
C THR A 434 8.35 -21.48 -5.47
N HIS A 435 7.12 -21.13 -5.09
CA HIS A 435 5.95 -21.39 -5.92
C HIS A 435 5.77 -20.23 -6.89
N SER A 436 5.80 -20.56 -8.19
CA SER A 436 5.55 -19.65 -9.32
C SER A 436 4.10 -19.24 -9.45
#